data_AF-A0A961X2W6-F1
#
_entry.id   AF-A0A961X2W6-F1
#
_cell.length_a   1.000
_cell.length_b   1.000
_cell.length_c   1.000
_cell.angle_alpha   90.00
_cell.angle_beta   90.00
_cell.angle_gamma   90.00
#
_symmetry.space_group_name_H-M   'P 1'
#
loop_
_entity.id
_entity.type
_entity.pdbx_description
1 polymer ?
#
loop_
_entity_poly.entity_id
_entity_poly.type
_entity_poly.pdbx_seq_one_letter_code
_entity_poly.pdbx_strand_id
1 'polypeptide(L)'
;MTKWVLSILVLVVVAAGAYGVRQSGIDVVELAGLKPKAVEGTAKPDGGGQQKAGQKAGQGRGPSPVEIAKATSEELSDDVNAIGTLLADESVAMAPETSGRVAEILFKDGDTVKAGQALFRFDTDLANAALAEAKARLSLAEANYNRN
;
A
#
# COMPACT_ATOMS: atom_id res chain seq x y z
N MET A 1 22.76 9.06 -3.14
CA MET A 1 23.47 8.22 -2.15
C MET A 1 22.91 8.33 -0.72
N THR A 2 21.69 8.84 -0.51
CA THR A 2 21.09 9.07 0.83
C THR A 2 19.99 8.07 1.23
N LYS A 3 19.50 7.23 0.30
CA LYS A 3 18.38 6.31 0.55
C LYS A 3 18.76 5.07 1.39
N TRP A 4 20.01 4.61 1.31
CA TRP A 4 20.49 3.44 2.08
C TRP A 4 20.83 3.76 3.55
N VAL A 5 21.17 5.02 3.85
CA VAL A 5 21.46 5.46 5.23
C VAL A 5 20.18 5.50 6.09
N LEU A 6 19.05 5.87 5.49
CA LEU A 6 17.73 5.88 6.16
C LEU A 6 17.24 4.46 6.50
N SER A 7 17.51 3.45 5.67
CA SER A 7 17.09 2.06 5.95
C SER A 7 17.88 1.43 7.10
N ILE A 8 19.18 1.73 7.22
CA ILE A 8 20.00 1.24 8.34
C ILE A 8 19.56 1.89 9.65
N LEU A 9 19.19 3.18 9.63
CA LEU A 9 18.74 3.89 10.82
C LEU A 9 17.39 3.37 11.32
N VAL A 10 16.45 3.03 10.42
CA VAL A 10 15.17 2.40 10.79
C VAL A 10 15.38 1.00 11.37
N LEU A 11 16.30 0.21 10.82
CA LEU A 11 16.61 -1.14 11.31
C LEU A 11 17.23 -1.13 12.72
N VAL A 12 18.07 -0.14 13.02
CA VAL A 12 18.67 0.03 14.36
C VAL A 12 17.62 0.46 15.39
N VAL A 13 16.64 1.29 15.02
CA VAL A 13 15.55 1.71 15.93
C VAL A 13 14.60 0.54 16.24
N VAL A 14 14.31 -0.31 15.26
CA VAL A 14 13.48 -1.51 15.46
C VAL A 14 14.20 -2.56 16.32
N ALA A 15 15.51 -2.75 16.09
CA ALA A 15 16.33 -3.65 16.91
C ALA A 15 16.48 -3.14 18.36
N ALA A 16 16.66 -1.83 18.56
CA ALA A 16 16.71 -1.23 19.89
C ALA A 16 15.36 -1.30 20.62
N GLY A 17 14.24 -1.14 19.91
CA GLY A 17 12.89 -1.32 20.45
C GLY A 17 12.62 -2.76 20.90
N ALA A 18 13.01 -3.74 20.08
CA ALA A 18 12.88 -5.16 20.41
C ALA A 18 13.80 -5.59 21.57
N TYR A 19 14.99 -4.98 21.69
CA TYR A 19 15.90 -5.27 22.79
C TYR A 19 15.46 -4.60 24.11
N GLY A 20 14.90 -3.38 24.06
CA GLY A 20 14.37 -2.67 25.22
C GLY A 20 13.12 -3.33 25.82
N VAL A 21 12.23 -3.86 24.98
CA VAL A 21 10.99 -4.54 25.42
C VAL A 21 11.28 -5.87 26.13
N ARG A 22 12.47 -6.45 25.98
CA ARG A 22 12.87 -7.67 26.69
C ARG A 22 13.41 -7.40 28.11
N GLN A 23 13.74 -6.14 28.45
CA GLN A 23 14.27 -5.78 29.77
C GLN A 23 13.24 -5.09 30.68
N SER A 24 12.23 -4.43 30.13
CA SER A 24 11.07 -3.94 30.88
C SER A 24 9.95 -4.96 30.80
N GLY A 25 9.63 -5.64 31.91
CA GLY A 25 8.51 -6.59 32.04
C GLY A 25 7.14 -5.94 31.90
N ILE A 26 6.82 -5.41 30.71
CA ILE A 26 5.50 -4.91 30.34
C ILE A 26 4.82 -6.01 29.53
N ASP A 27 3.92 -6.73 30.19
CA ASP A 27 3.07 -7.72 29.55
C ASP A 27 2.08 -7.01 28.61
N VAL A 28 2.39 -7.01 27.32
CA VAL A 28 1.55 -6.45 26.25
C VAL A 28 0.17 -7.11 26.13
N VAL A 29 -0.02 -8.25 26.80
CA VAL A 29 -1.29 -8.99 26.88
C VAL A 29 -2.34 -8.20 27.68
N GLU A 30 -1.92 -7.36 28.64
CA GLU A 30 -2.84 -6.56 29.46
C GLU A 30 -3.31 -5.29 28.72
N LEU A 31 -2.50 -4.73 27.82
CA LEU A 31 -2.88 -3.58 26.98
C LEU A 31 -3.92 -3.97 25.89
N ALA A 32 -4.01 -5.25 25.55
CA ALA A 32 -4.93 -5.78 24.55
C ALA A 32 -6.30 -6.23 25.12
N GLY A 33 -6.52 -6.15 26.44
CA GLY A 33 -7.84 -6.31 27.06
C GLY A 33 -8.51 -7.68 26.91
N LEU A 34 -7.80 -8.72 26.46
CA LEU A 34 -8.37 -10.06 26.27
C LEU A 34 -8.28 -10.89 27.56
N LYS A 35 -9.33 -10.81 28.38
CA LYS A 35 -9.53 -11.69 29.54
C LYS A 35 -10.02 -13.07 29.09
N PRO A 36 -9.36 -14.19 29.43
CA PRO A 36 -9.92 -15.51 29.18
C PRO A 36 -11.14 -15.75 30.10
N LYS A 37 -12.29 -16.03 29.47
CA LYS A 37 -13.55 -16.39 30.16
C LYS A 37 -13.42 -17.75 30.83
N ALA A 38 -13.64 -17.77 32.15
CA ALA A 38 -13.98 -18.99 32.88
C ALA A 38 -15.39 -19.43 32.47
N VAL A 39 -15.53 -20.69 32.05
CA VAL A 39 -16.82 -21.33 31.81
C VAL A 39 -17.26 -22.00 33.11
N GLU A 40 -18.17 -21.34 33.82
CA GLU A 40 -18.98 -21.94 34.89
C GLU A 40 -20.10 -22.78 34.27
N GLY A 41 -20.14 -24.07 34.63
CA GLY A 41 -21.22 -25.00 34.29
C GLY A 41 -21.87 -25.52 35.57
N THR A 42 -23.15 -25.23 35.70
CA THR A 42 -24.03 -25.36 36.86
C THR A 42 -24.45 -26.80 37.17
N ALA A 43 -24.49 -27.18 38.45
CA ALA A 43 -25.15 -28.41 38.91
C ALA A 43 -26.27 -28.07 39.91
N LYS A 44 -27.51 -28.37 39.50
CA LYS A 44 -28.76 -28.24 40.28
C LYS A 44 -28.99 -29.54 41.09
N PRO A 45 -29.44 -29.49 42.36
CA PRO A 45 -29.70 -30.67 43.16
C PRO A 45 -31.18 -31.04 43.17
N ASP A 46 -31.54 -32.31 42.98
CA ASP A 46 -32.87 -32.84 43.30
C ASP A 46 -32.77 -34.29 43.84
N GLY A 47 -33.04 -34.42 45.14
CA GLY A 47 -33.98 -35.39 45.71
C GLY A 47 -33.71 -36.90 45.70
N GLY A 48 -33.18 -37.41 46.83
CA GLY A 48 -33.87 -38.42 47.66
C GLY A 48 -33.66 -39.92 47.40
N GLY A 49 -33.20 -40.65 48.43
CA GLY A 49 -33.46 -42.10 48.58
C GLY A 49 -32.35 -42.96 49.19
N GLN A 50 -32.37 -43.10 50.52
CA GLN A 50 -31.75 -44.14 51.40
C GLN A 50 -31.79 -45.57 50.81
N GLN A 51 -30.97 -46.58 51.16
CA GLN A 51 -30.03 -46.88 52.24
C GLN A 51 -29.38 -48.24 51.88
N LYS A 52 -28.12 -48.50 52.24
CA LYS A 52 -27.74 -49.55 53.21
C LYS A 52 -26.21 -49.71 53.34
N ALA A 53 -25.86 -50.07 54.57
CA ALA A 53 -24.53 -50.07 55.15
C ALA A 53 -23.55 -51.07 54.53
N GLY A 54 -22.28 -50.67 54.49
CA GLY A 54 -21.14 -51.49 54.11
C GLY A 54 -19.86 -50.68 54.29
N GLN A 55 -19.37 -50.62 55.53
CA GLN A 55 -18.18 -49.89 55.94
C GLN A 55 -16.92 -50.58 55.37
N LYS A 56 -16.22 -49.92 54.44
CA LYS A 56 -14.74 -49.95 54.33
C LYS A 56 -14.24 -48.63 53.74
N ALA A 57 -13.43 -47.93 54.53
CA ALA A 57 -12.70 -46.73 54.15
C ALA A 57 -11.32 -47.12 53.56
N GLY A 58 -10.90 -46.39 52.51
CA GLY A 58 -9.55 -46.37 51.91
C GLY A 58 -9.24 -47.59 51.03
N GLN A 59 -8.57 -47.53 49.87
CA GLN A 59 -7.82 -46.54 49.09
C GLN A 59 -7.46 -47.31 47.80
N GLY A 60 -7.47 -46.81 46.57
CA GLY A 60 -7.86 -45.54 46.00
C GLY A 60 -8.29 -45.75 44.53
N ARG A 61 -8.95 -44.75 43.95
CA ARG A 61 -9.23 -44.72 42.51
C ARG A 61 -7.89 -44.71 41.77
N GLY A 62 -7.65 -45.71 40.92
CA GLY A 62 -6.53 -45.68 39.98
C GLY A 62 -6.61 -44.42 39.11
N PRO A 63 -5.47 -43.89 38.65
CA PRO A 63 -5.43 -42.66 37.87
C PRO A 63 -6.30 -42.80 36.62
N SER A 64 -7.13 -41.78 36.37
CA SER A 64 -8.00 -41.75 35.20
C SER A 64 -7.14 -41.58 33.94
N PRO A 65 -7.28 -42.43 32.91
CA PRO A 65 -6.50 -42.29 31.69
C PRO A 65 -6.77 -40.95 31.01
N VAL A 66 -5.72 -40.30 30.53
CA VAL A 66 -5.78 -39.04 29.78
C VAL A 66 -4.96 -39.16 28.50
N GLU A 67 -5.46 -38.56 27.43
CA GLU A 67 -4.74 -38.48 26.16
C GLU A 67 -3.80 -37.29 26.18
N ILE A 68 -2.57 -37.49 25.69
CA ILE A 68 -1.54 -36.45 25.61
C ILE A 68 -0.96 -36.39 24.20
N ALA A 69 -0.59 -35.18 23.78
CA ALA A 69 0.16 -34.94 22.55
C ALA A 69 1.41 -34.10 22.88
N LYS A 70 2.51 -34.35 22.15
CA LYS A 70 3.77 -33.63 22.32
C LYS A 70 3.71 -32.31 21.55
N ALA A 71 3.91 -31.19 22.24
CA ALA A 71 4.02 -29.89 21.58
C ALA A 71 5.33 -29.82 20.77
N THR A 72 5.22 -29.41 19.51
CA THR A 72 6.34 -29.15 18.60
C THR A 72 6.23 -27.72 18.09
N SER A 73 7.37 -27.03 17.99
CA SER A 73 7.44 -25.68 17.45
C SER A 73 7.71 -25.77 15.95
N GLU A 74 6.83 -25.18 15.15
CA GLU A 74 7.01 -25.01 13.71
C GLU A 74 6.88 -23.52 13.37
N GLU A 75 7.52 -23.11 12.28
CA GLU A 75 7.41 -21.73 11.79
C GLU A 75 6.03 -21.54 11.16
N LEU A 76 5.26 -20.61 11.71
CA LEU A 76 3.96 -20.22 11.18
C LEU A 76 4.11 -18.87 10.47
N SER A 77 3.89 -18.84 9.17
CA SER A 77 3.81 -17.61 8.39
C SER A 77 2.36 -17.10 8.39
N ASP A 78 2.17 -15.84 8.78
CA ASP A 78 0.89 -15.14 8.72
C ASP A 78 0.94 -14.15 7.55
N ASP A 79 0.30 -14.50 6.44
CA ASP A 79 0.30 -13.71 5.22
C ASP A 79 -0.96 -12.85 5.12
N VAL A 80 -0.78 -11.56 4.84
CA VAL A 80 -1.89 -10.63 4.59
C VAL A 80 -1.99 -10.36 3.10
N ASN A 81 -3.07 -10.85 2.48
CA ASN A 81 -3.38 -10.58 1.09
C ASN A 81 -4.23 -9.30 0.98
N ALA A 82 -3.77 -8.35 0.18
CA ALA A 82 -4.50 -7.12 -0.14
C ALA A 82 -4.66 -6.98 -1.65
N ILE A 83 -5.84 -6.54 -2.09
CA ILE A 83 -6.13 -6.22 -3.48
C ILE A 83 -6.15 -4.69 -3.61
N GLY A 84 -5.43 -4.17 -4.60
CA GLY A 84 -5.39 -2.75 -4.90
C GLY A 84 -5.54 -2.50 -6.41
N THR A 85 -5.96 -1.29 -6.76
CA THR A 85 -6.08 -0.84 -8.15
C THR A 85 -4.93 0.10 -8.47
N LEU A 86 -4.36 -0.03 -9.67
CA LEU A 86 -3.36 0.90 -10.16
C LEU A 86 -4.03 2.16 -10.72
N LEU A 87 -3.47 3.32 -10.38
CA LEU A 87 -3.82 4.59 -11.00
C LEU A 87 -2.66 5.03 -11.89
N ALA A 88 -2.98 5.78 -12.95
CA ALA A 88 -1.96 6.45 -13.75
C ALA A 88 -1.20 7.47 -12.89
N ASP A 89 0.12 7.51 -13.04
CA ASP A 89 0.97 8.49 -12.36
C ASP A 89 0.61 9.91 -12.81
N GLU A 90 0.38 10.08 -14.12
CA GLU A 90 -0.03 11.34 -14.72
C GLU A 90 -1.04 11.11 -15.86
N SER A 91 -2.01 12.01 -15.99
CA SER A 91 -2.97 12.03 -17.09
C SER A 91 -3.21 13.48 -17.51
N VAL A 92 -3.00 13.78 -18.78
CA VAL A 92 -3.11 15.13 -19.34
C VAL A 92 -4.04 15.13 -20.53
N ALA A 93 -5.07 15.97 -20.49
CA ALA A 93 -5.90 16.27 -21.65
C ALA A 93 -5.18 17.32 -22.51
N MET A 94 -4.78 16.94 -23.73
CA MET A 94 -4.16 17.87 -24.67
C MET A 94 -5.22 18.63 -25.46
N ALA A 95 -5.08 19.96 -25.49
CA ALA A 95 -5.89 20.84 -26.31
C ALA A 95 -4.96 21.79 -27.08
N PRO A 96 -5.33 22.19 -28.30
CA PRO A 96 -4.53 23.13 -29.06
C PRO A 96 -4.64 24.55 -28.50
N GLU A 97 -3.54 25.28 -28.49
CA GLU A 97 -3.49 26.67 -28.02
C GLU A 97 -4.18 27.64 -28.98
N THR A 98 -4.19 27.31 -30.28
CA THR A 98 -4.78 28.13 -31.32
C THR A 98 -5.83 27.35 -32.11
N SER A 99 -6.89 28.04 -32.52
CA SER A 99 -7.90 27.47 -33.40
C SER A 99 -7.35 27.35 -34.81
N GLY A 100 -7.42 26.16 -35.40
CA GLY A 100 -6.93 25.91 -36.76
C GLY A 100 -7.42 24.58 -37.31
N ARG A 101 -7.30 24.42 -38.64
CA ARG A 101 -7.58 23.14 -39.30
C ARG A 101 -6.40 22.20 -39.09
N VAL A 102 -6.65 21.00 -38.59
CA VAL A 102 -5.64 19.93 -38.54
C VAL A 102 -5.35 19.48 -39.96
N ALA A 103 -4.09 19.61 -40.38
CA ALA A 103 -3.59 19.11 -41.65
C ALA A 103 -3.15 17.64 -41.55
N GLU A 104 -2.56 17.25 -40.42
CA GLU A 104 -2.03 15.90 -40.23
C GLU A 104 -2.03 15.46 -38.76
N ILE A 105 -2.24 14.15 -38.55
CA ILE A 105 -2.11 13.45 -37.27
C ILE A 105 -0.89 12.53 -37.37
N LEU A 106 0.06 12.68 -36.45
CA LEU A 106 1.40 12.09 -36.53
C LEU A 106 1.63 10.91 -35.57
N PHE A 107 0.56 10.38 -34.98
CA PHE A 107 0.60 9.25 -34.05
C PHE A 107 -0.56 8.30 -34.32
N LYS A 108 -0.45 7.08 -33.77
CA LYS A 108 -1.53 6.10 -33.74
C LYS A 108 -1.97 5.83 -32.31
N ASP A 109 -3.18 5.32 -32.16
CA ASP A 109 -3.73 4.96 -30.85
C ASP A 109 -2.85 3.92 -30.16
N GLY A 110 -2.48 4.20 -28.90
CA GLY A 110 -1.61 3.35 -28.10
C GLY A 110 -0.10 3.57 -28.29
N ASP A 111 0.31 4.49 -29.17
CA ASP A 111 1.73 4.81 -29.35
C ASP A 111 2.32 5.49 -28.10
N THR A 112 3.54 5.11 -27.74
CA THR A 112 4.32 5.80 -26.71
C THR A 112 5.01 7.01 -27.32
N VAL A 113 4.69 8.21 -26.84
CA VAL A 113 5.23 9.48 -27.34
C VAL A 113 6.13 10.14 -26.31
N LYS A 114 7.10 10.93 -26.77
CA LYS A 114 8.02 11.68 -25.90
C LYS A 114 7.61 13.14 -25.80
N ALA A 115 8.01 13.80 -24.71
CA ALA A 115 7.83 15.25 -24.57
C ALA A 115 8.49 15.99 -25.75
N GLY A 116 7.75 16.95 -26.32
CA GLY A 116 8.20 17.73 -27.48
C GLY A 116 8.02 17.04 -28.84
N GLN A 117 7.54 15.79 -28.89
CA GLN A 117 7.20 15.14 -30.14
C GLN A 117 5.95 15.79 -30.76
N ALA A 118 6.02 16.13 -32.05
CA ALA A 118 4.87 16.65 -32.77
C ALA A 118 3.80 15.56 -32.93
N LEU A 119 2.59 15.84 -32.45
CA LEU A 119 1.45 14.92 -32.53
C LEU A 119 0.44 15.34 -33.60
N PHE A 120 0.27 16.65 -33.77
CA PHE A 120 -0.63 17.25 -34.74
C PHE A 120 0.10 18.33 -35.51
N ARG A 121 -0.25 18.50 -36.78
CA ARG A 121 0.20 19.62 -37.60
C ARG A 121 -1.01 20.38 -38.11
N PHE A 122 -1.03 21.69 -37.89
CA PHE A 122 -2.05 22.57 -38.44
C PHE A 122 -1.71 23.00 -39.87
N ASP A 123 -2.74 23.38 -40.61
CA ASP A 123 -2.58 24.11 -41.85
C ASP A 123 -2.00 25.50 -41.55
N THR A 124 -0.88 25.83 -42.20
CA THR A 124 -0.11 27.05 -41.93
C THR A 124 0.00 27.98 -43.12
N ASP A 125 -0.73 27.75 -44.22
CA ASP A 125 -0.54 28.51 -45.46
C ASP A 125 -0.74 30.02 -45.27
N LEU A 126 -1.84 30.41 -44.62
CA LEU A 126 -2.14 31.82 -44.33
C LEU A 126 -1.14 32.42 -43.34
N ALA A 127 -0.75 31.66 -42.32
CA ALA A 127 0.20 32.12 -41.31
C ALA A 127 1.60 32.33 -41.91
N ASN A 128 2.03 31.44 -42.81
CA ASN A 128 3.29 31.53 -43.53
C ASN A 128 3.31 32.73 -44.48
N ALA A 129 2.21 33.00 -45.18
CA ALA A 129 2.07 34.18 -46.03
C ALA A 129 2.20 35.48 -45.22
N ALA A 130 1.48 35.60 -44.08
CA ALA A 130 1.57 36.76 -43.20
C ALA A 130 2.98 36.96 -42.60
N LEU A 131 3.64 35.85 -42.25
CA LEU A 131 5.02 35.86 -41.77
C LEU A 131 6.01 36.32 -42.85
N ALA A 132 5.82 35.89 -44.10
CA ALA A 132 6.64 36.34 -45.22
C ALA A 132 6.48 37.85 -45.48
N GLU A 133 5.25 38.36 -45.44
CA GLU A 133 4.95 39.79 -45.56
C GLU A 133 5.61 40.60 -44.44
N ALA A 134 5.48 40.15 -43.19
CA ALA A 134 6.10 40.80 -42.04
C ALA A 134 7.63 40.85 -42.14
N LYS A 135 8.26 39.76 -42.59
CA LYS A 135 9.71 39.69 -42.84
C LYS A 135 10.16 40.65 -43.93
N ALA A 136 9.40 40.77 -45.02
CA ALA A 136 9.70 41.71 -46.10
C ALA A 136 9.64 43.17 -45.61
N ARG A 137 8.62 43.50 -44.80
CA ARG A 137 8.50 44.82 -44.16
C ARG A 137 9.64 45.11 -43.20
N LEU A 138 10.04 44.12 -42.40
CA LEU A 138 11.19 44.23 -41.49
C LEU A 138 12.48 44.51 -42.28
N SER A 139 12.74 43.72 -43.32
CA SER A 139 13.93 43.90 -44.16
C SER A 139 13.98 45.28 -44.83
N LEU A 140 12.84 45.80 -45.31
CA LEU A 140 12.77 47.15 -45.86
C LEU A 140 13.05 48.22 -44.79
N ALA A 141 12.50 48.06 -43.59
CA ALA A 141 12.74 48.98 -42.48
C ALA A 141 14.21 48.98 -42.05
N GLU A 142 14.84 47.81 -41.95
CA GLU A 142 16.28 47.67 -41.65
C GLU A 142 17.15 48.32 -42.73
N ALA A 143 16.81 48.14 -44.00
CA ALA A 143 17.53 48.79 -45.10
C ALA A 143 17.42 50.31 -45.04
N ASN A 144 16.27 50.85 -44.65
CA ASN A 144 16.08 52.28 -44.46
C ASN A 144 16.80 52.81 -43.21
N TYR A 145 16.81 52.03 -42.12
CA TYR A 145 17.50 52.40 -40.89
C TYR A 145 19.01 52.47 -41.09
N ASN A 146 19.61 51.44 -41.69
CA ASN A 146 21.05 51.40 -41.96
C ASN A 146 21.52 52.48 -42.96
N ARG A 147 20.58 53.11 -43.67
CA ARG A 147 20.86 54.18 -44.63
C ARG A 147 20.89 55.57 -43.98
N ASN A 148 20.25 55.73 -42.82
CA ASN A 148 20.16 56.99 -42.06
C ASN A 148 21.18 57.02 -40.93
#